data_AF-A0A6M0C968-F1
#
_entry.id   AF-A0A6M0C968-F1
#
_cell.length_a   1.000
_cell.length_b   1.000
_cell.length_c   1.000
_cell.angle_alpha   90.00
_cell.angle_beta   90.00
_cell.angle_gamma   90.00
#
_symmetry.space_group_name_H-M   'P 1'
#
loop_
_entity.id
_entity.type
_entity.pdbx_description
1 polymer ?
#
loop_
_entity_poly.entity_id
_entity_poly.type
_entity_poly.pdbx_seq_one_letter_code
_entity_poly.pdbx_strand_id
1 'polypeptide(L)'
;GGYRGVLSRKDLKPEISAAVFAAKPPQMIKPIVSSKGVHLIFVEEIIPAELDNKLRFQICSELFGEWVKKQVESVEVVTSLESNSKAISP
;
A
#
# COMPACT_ATOMS: atom_id res chain seq x y z
N GLY A 1 23.92 -20.30 4.76
CA GLY A 1 22.71 -19.56 5.16
C GLY A 1 22.44 -18.46 4.16
N GLY A 2 21.26 -18.44 3.55
CA GLY A 2 20.86 -17.45 2.54
C GLY A 2 19.36 -17.18 2.47
N TYR A 3 18.59 -17.83 3.35
CA TYR A 3 17.14 -17.68 3.43
C TYR A 3 16.81 -16.30 4.02
N ARG A 4 15.89 -15.59 3.36
CA ARG A 4 15.49 -14.23 3.73
C ARG A 4 14.09 -14.14 4.31
N GLY A 5 13.36 -15.26 4.43
CA GLY A 5 11.97 -15.25 4.86
C GLY A 5 11.02 -14.68 3.81
N VAL A 6 9.81 -14.34 4.25
CA VAL A 6 8.81 -13.67 3.43
C VAL A 6 9.19 -12.21 3.25
N LEU A 7 9.33 -11.77 2.00
CA LEU A 7 9.63 -10.39 1.64
C LEU A 7 8.55 -9.84 0.71
N SER A 8 8.11 -8.61 0.96
CA SER A 8 7.15 -7.93 0.10
C SER A 8 7.84 -7.35 -1.13
N ARG A 9 7.07 -7.11 -2.19
CA ARG A 9 7.57 -6.49 -3.44
C ARG A 9 8.30 -5.16 -3.22
N LYS A 10 7.87 -4.40 -2.20
CA LYS A 10 8.41 -3.09 -1.81
C LYS A 10 9.75 -3.18 -1.06
N ASP A 11 10.05 -4.33 -0.46
CA ASP A 11 11.28 -4.53 0.32
C ASP A 11 12.49 -4.88 -0.58
N LEU A 12 12.23 -5.19 -1.85
CA LEU A 12 13.23 -5.55 -2.85
C LEU A 12 13.57 -4.36 -3.73
N LYS A 13 14.84 -4.24 -4.11
CA LYS A 13 15.25 -3.29 -5.15
C LYS A 13 14.47 -3.56 -6.44
N PRO A 14 14.10 -2.54 -7.23
CA PRO A 14 13.27 -2.70 -8.42
C PRO A 14 13.77 -3.78 -9.39
N GLU A 15 15.09 -3.87 -9.59
CA GLU A 15 15.70 -4.83 -10.52
C GLU A 15 15.54 -6.28 -10.02
N ILE A 16 15.68 -6.49 -8.71
CA ILE A 16 15.51 -7.80 -8.07
C ILE A 16 14.02 -8.17 -8.04
N SER A 17 13.18 -7.21 -7.66
CA SER A 17 11.74 -7.36 -7.57
C SER A 17 11.13 -7.80 -8.91
N ALA A 18 11.50 -7.12 -10.01
CA ALA A 18 11.00 -7.48 -11.34
C ALA A 18 11.35 -8.93 -11.73
N ALA A 19 12.58 -9.36 -11.46
CA ALA A 19 13.02 -10.71 -11.80
C ALA A 19 12.35 -11.78 -10.91
N VAL A 20 12.24 -11.53 -9.60
CA VAL A 20 11.62 -12.46 -8.64
C VAL A 20 10.16 -12.72 -8.97
N PHE A 21 9.38 -11.66 -9.23
CA PHE A 21 7.95 -11.79 -9.52
C PHE A 21 7.64 -12.24 -10.96
N ALA A 22 8.64 -12.29 -11.85
CA ALA A 22 8.51 -12.85 -13.20
C ALA A 22 8.90 -14.34 -13.28
N ALA A 23 9.54 -14.88 -12.24
CA ALA A 23 9.91 -16.29 -12.19
C ALA A 23 8.67 -17.19 -12.00
N LYS A 24 8.80 -18.46 -12.39
CA LYS A 24 7.81 -19.51 -12.13
C LYS A 24 8.34 -20.41 -11.01
N PRO A 25 7.94 -20.21 -9.74
CA PRO A 25 8.49 -20.98 -8.63
C PRO A 25 8.15 -22.48 -8.75
N PRO A 26 9.02 -23.38 -8.23
CA PRO A 26 10.35 -23.09 -7.71
C PRO A 26 11.37 -22.88 -8.86
N GLN A 27 12.09 -21.75 -8.86
CA GLN A 27 13.04 -21.44 -9.94
C GLN A 27 14.27 -20.67 -9.45
N MET A 28 15.43 -21.09 -9.95
CA MET A 28 16.67 -20.31 -9.87
C MET A 28 16.68 -19.22 -10.94
N ILE A 29 16.81 -17.96 -10.52
CA ILE A 29 16.88 -16.81 -11.42
C ILE A 29 18.33 -16.61 -11.87
N LYS A 30 18.51 -16.14 -13.10
CA LYS A 30 19.83 -15.74 -13.61
C LYS A 30 20.49 -14.72 -12.66
N PRO A 31 21.83 -14.70 -12.57
CA PRO A 31 22.52 -13.75 -11.70
C PRO A 31 22.12 -12.30 -12.00
N ILE A 32 21.67 -11.59 -10.96
CA ILE A 32 21.24 -10.18 -11.06
C ILE A 32 22.39 -9.30 -10.59
N VAL A 33 22.83 -8.38 -11.45
CA VAL A 33 23.84 -7.39 -11.09
C VAL A 33 23.16 -6.26 -10.34
N SER A 34 23.58 -6.01 -9.10
CA SER A 34 23.19 -4.84 -8.32
C SER A 34 24.41 -4.01 -7.95
N SER A 35 24.18 -2.79 -7.45
CA SER A 35 25.26 -1.92 -6.96
C SER A 35 26.15 -2.55 -5.87
N LYS A 36 25.70 -3.61 -5.21
CA LYS A 36 26.46 -4.34 -4.16
C LYS A 36 27.16 -5.59 -4.67
N GLY A 37 27.06 -5.89 -5.97
CA GLY A 37 27.61 -7.09 -6.59
C GLY A 37 26.55 -7.94 -7.28
N VAL A 38 26.93 -9.17 -7.61
CA VAL A 38 26.07 -10.14 -8.33
C VAL A 38 25.35 -11.02 -7.33
N HIS A 39 24.02 -11.10 -7.44
CA HIS A 39 23.18 -11.92 -6.58
C HIS A 39 22.59 -13.08 -7.37
N LEU A 40 22.73 -14.30 -6.85
CA LEU A 40 21.99 -15.47 -7.31
C LEU A 40 20.81 -15.69 -6.38
N ILE A 41 19.60 -15.80 -6.93
CA ILE A 41 18.36 -15.85 -6.15
C ILE A 41 17.57 -17.09 -6.56
N PHE A 42 17.20 -17.89 -5.57
CA PHE A 42 16.28 -19.00 -5.71
C PHE A 42 14.91 -18.55 -5.17
N VAL A 43 13.89 -18.59 -6.02
CA VAL A 43 12.52 -18.29 -5.62
C VAL A 43 11.83 -19.60 -5.27
N GLU A 44 11.56 -19.79 -3.99
CA GLU A 44 10.85 -20.96 -3.46
C GLU A 44 9.36 -20.88 -3.80
N GLU A 45 8.72 -19.77 -3.48
CA GLU A 45 7.28 -19.56 -3.64
C GLU A 45 6.97 -18.07 -3.84
N ILE A 46 5.88 -17.77 -4.57
CA ILE A 46 5.30 -16.43 -4.64
C ILE A 46 3.90 -16.51 -4.04
N ILE A 47 3.70 -15.85 -2.91
CA ILE A 47 2.40 -15.77 -2.23
C ILE A 47 1.56 -14.71 -2.96
N PRO A 48 0.42 -15.07 -3.59
CA PRO A 48 -0.44 -14.10 -4.26
C PRO A 48 -1.09 -13.17 -3.23
N ALA A 49 -1.24 -11.90 -3.61
CA ALA A 49 -2.05 -10.98 -2.82
C ALA A 49 -3.52 -11.33 -3.03
N GLU A 50 -4.22 -11.66 -1.95
CA GLU A 50 -5.65 -11.96 -1.98
C GLU A 50 -6.45 -10.77 -1.46
N LEU A 51 -7.54 -10.43 -2.17
CA LEU A 51 -8.49 -9.43 -1.72
C LEU A 51 -9.44 -10.05 -0.69
N ASP A 52 -8.94 -10.29 0.52
CA ASP A 52 -9.76 -10.76 1.61
C ASP A 52 -10.79 -9.69 2.06
N ASN A 53 -11.79 -10.09 2.83
CA ASN A 53 -12.85 -9.18 3.27
C ASN A 53 -12.33 -8.00 4.12
N LYS A 54 -11.27 -8.22 4.90
CA LYS A 54 -10.68 -7.20 5.76
C LYS A 54 -9.91 -6.17 4.93
N LEU A 55 -9.06 -6.63 4.02
CA LEU A 55 -8.29 -5.82 3.08
C LEU A 55 -9.22 -5.06 2.14
N ARG A 56 -10.29 -5.71 1.66
CA ARG A 56 -11.33 -5.05 0.87
C ARG A 56 -11.98 -3.90 1.64
N PHE A 57 -12.40 -4.13 2.88
CA PHE A 57 -13.00 -3.08 3.70
C PHE A 57 -12.02 -1.91 3.93
N GLN A 58 -10.76 -2.22 4.22
CA GLN A 58 -9.71 -1.21 4.38
C GLN A 58 -9.55 -0.36 3.12
N ILE A 59 -9.37 -0.99 1.95
CA ILE A 59 -9.25 -0.29 0.66
C ILE A 59 -10.49 0.58 0.40
N CYS A 60 -11.70 0.05 0.62
CA CYS A 60 -12.93 0.83 0.45
C CYS A 60 -12.99 2.04 1.38
N SER A 61 -12.60 1.89 2.65
CA SER A 61 -12.59 2.98 3.61
C SER A 61 -11.57 4.06 3.25
N GLU A 62 -10.38 3.68 2.80
CA GLU A 62 -9.33 4.60 2.36
C GLU A 62 -9.79 5.39 1.13
N LEU A 63 -10.28 4.71 0.09
CA LEU A 63 -10.80 5.35 -1.13
C LEU A 63 -11.99 6.26 -0.84
N PHE A 64 -12.90 5.86 0.05
CA PHE A 64 -14.03 6.69 0.45
C PHE A 64 -13.57 7.94 1.19
N GLY A 65 -12.63 7.82 2.14
CA GLY A 65 -12.06 8.96 2.86
C GLY A 65 -11.38 9.97 1.94
N GLU A 66 -10.56 9.48 1.00
CA GLU A 66 -9.94 10.34 -0.02
C GLU A 66 -10.97 11.03 -0.92
N TRP A 67 -12.01 10.30 -1.32
CA TRP A 67 -13.11 10.85 -2.10
C TRP A 67 -13.86 11.96 -1.33
N VAL A 68 -14.21 11.73 -0.06
CA VAL A 68 -14.87 12.75 0.78
C VAL A 68 -14.01 13.99 0.91
N LYS A 69 -12.70 13.83 1.19
CA LYS A 69 -11.76 14.95 1.30
C LYS A 69 -11.77 15.80 0.03
N LYS A 70 -11.72 15.16 -1.14
CA LYS A 70 -11.78 15.84 -2.44
C LYS A 70 -13.09 16.60 -2.65
N GLN A 71 -14.23 16.07 -2.17
CA GLN A 71 -15.51 16.77 -2.26
C GLN A 71 -15.54 18.00 -1.36
N VAL A 72 -15.04 17.89 -0.12
CA VAL A 72 -15.01 19.02 0.84
C VAL A 72 -14.09 20.14 0.34
N GLU A 73 -12.94 19.80 -0.25
CA GLU A 73 -12.03 20.79 -0.86
C GLU A 73 -12.67 21.57 -2.03
N SER A 74 -13.65 20.96 -2.72
CA SER A 74 -14.35 21.59 -3.84
C SER A 74 -15.52 22.49 -3.44
N VAL A 75 -15.88 22.55 -2.15
CA VAL A 75 -17.01 23.30 -1.63
C VAL A 75 -16.51 24.43 -0.74
N GLU A 76 -16.93 25.68 -0.98
CA GLU A 76 -16.70 26.79 -0.04
C GLU A 76 -17.51 26.53 1.24
N VAL A 77 -16.84 26.13 2.32
CA VAL A 77 -17.46 25.90 3.61
C VAL A 77 -17.71 27.25 4.29
N VAL A 78 -18.93 27.78 4.16
CA VAL A 78 -19.37 28.97 4.92
C VAL A 78 -19.75 28.53 6.34
N THR A 79 -18.82 28.62 7.28
CA THR A 79 -19.09 28.36 8.70
C THR A 79 -19.64 29.62 9.38
N SER A 80 -20.94 29.88 9.23
CA SER A 80 -21.65 30.88 10.05
C SER A 80 -22.23 30.22 11.30
N LEU A 81 -21.39 29.97 12.30
CA LEU A 81 -21.83 29.49 13.62
C LEU A 81 -22.08 30.69 14.54
N GLU A 82 -23.20 31.38 14.34
CA GLU A 82 -23.69 32.38 15.30
C GLU A 82 -24.32 31.64 16.50
N SER A 83 -23.57 31.55 17.60
CA SER A 83 -24.07 31.03 18.87
C SER A 83 -25.06 32.04 19.46
N ASN A 84 -26.36 31.77 19.35
CA ASN A 84 -27.39 32.64 19.93
C ASN A 84 -27.35 32.58 21.47
N SER A 85 -26.54 33.43 22.10
CA SER A 85 -26.57 33.70 23.53
C SER A 85 -27.40 34.96 23.82
N LYS A 86 -28.71 34.80 24.00
CA LYS A 86 -29.63 35.63 24.84
C LYS A 86 -31.08 35.24 24.50
N ALA A 87 -32.02 35.09 25.43
CA ALA A 87 -32.08 35.53 26.81
C ALA A 87 -32.90 34.54 27.65
N ILE A 88 -32.39 34.23 28.84
CA ILE A 88 -33.19 33.68 29.95
C ILE A 88 -33.59 34.87 30.83
N SER A 89 -34.89 34.93 31.11
CA SER A 89 -35.59 35.62 32.20
C SER A 89 -35.89 37.12 32.07
N PRO A 90 -36.94 37.59 32.78
CA PRO A 90 -38.28 37.01 32.93
C PRO A 90 -39.40 37.96 32.46
#